data_AF-A0A3D2TQU0-F1
#
_entry.id   AF-A0A3D2TQU0-F1
#
_cell.length_a   1.000
_cell.length_b   1.000
_cell.length_c   1.000
_cell.angle_alpha   90.00
_cell.angle_beta   90.00
_cell.angle_gamma   90.00
#
_symmetry.space_group_name_H-M   'P 1'
#
loop_
_entity.id
_entity.type
_entity.pdbx_description
1 polymer ?
#
loop_
_entity_poly.entity_id
_entity_poly.type
_entity_poly.pdbx_seq_one_letter_code
_entity_poly.pdbx_strand_id
1 'polypeptide(L)'
;MTPLEKEFTKELLDNVAEMKQYGYNPTIYTRMISENGAVNAAKKLVLKDVQSSGFATLIMINKLELSAEASVIKDKYKVLFTDAEIQNSKRKLKEANFCFDKLT
;
A
#
# COMPACT_ATOMS: atom_id res chain seq x y z
N MET A 1 -1.85 19.15 -3.88
CA MET A 1 -1.93 18.05 -2.91
C MET A 1 -2.92 18.42 -1.81
N THR A 2 -4.02 17.68 -1.72
CA THR A 2 -5.07 17.90 -0.70
C THR A 2 -4.58 17.50 0.70
N PRO A 3 -5.25 17.91 1.79
CA PRO A 3 -4.91 17.44 3.14
C PRO A 3 -4.93 15.91 3.27
N LEU A 4 -5.89 15.26 2.61
CA LEU A 4 -6.01 13.80 2.65
C LEU A 4 -4.88 13.11 1.88
N GLU A 5 -4.44 13.67 0.75
CA GLU A 5 -3.27 13.17 0.01
C GLU A 5 -1.97 13.33 0.82
N LYS A 6 -1.85 14.42 1.60
CA LYS A 6 -0.72 14.62 2.54
C LYS A 6 -0.71 13.54 3.62
N GLU A 7 -1.87 13.26 4.21
CA GLU A 7 -2.00 12.23 5.23
C GLU A 7 -1.68 10.84 4.67
N PHE A 8 -2.21 10.51 3.49
CA PHE A 8 -1.91 9.27 2.79
C PHE A 8 -0.41 9.15 2.48
N THR A 9 0.22 10.23 2.02
CA THR A 9 1.68 10.25 1.78
C THR A 9 2.46 9.97 3.06
N LYS A 10 2.07 10.61 4.16
CA LYS A 10 2.69 10.37 5.46
C LYS A 10 2.56 8.91 5.87
N GLU A 11 1.36 8.33 5.77
CA GLU A 11 1.12 6.92 6.13
C GLU A 11 2.01 5.97 5.32
N LEU A 12 2.14 6.16 4.00
CA LEU A 12 3.01 5.29 3.20
C LEU A 12 4.49 5.41 3.57
N LEU A 13 4.95 6.62 3.93
CA LEU A 13 6.33 6.83 4.36
C LEU A 13 6.58 6.24 5.76
N ASP A 14 5.61 6.34 6.66
CA ASP A 14 5.64 5.72 7.98
C ASP A 14 5.68 4.19 7.85
N ASN A 15 4.86 3.61 6.97
CA ASN A 15 4.90 2.19 6.62
C ASN A 15 6.27 1.78 6.07
N VAL A 16 6.89 2.58 5.19
CA VAL A 16 8.24 2.31 4.68
C VAL A 16 9.28 2.34 5.80
N ALA A 17 9.16 3.28 6.74
CA ALA A 17 10.04 3.34 7.90
C ALA A 17 9.87 2.10 8.80
N GLU A 18 8.63 1.64 8.97
CA GLU A 18 8.33 0.42 9.72
C GLU A 18 8.84 -0.84 9.01
N MET A 19 8.69 -0.96 7.69
CA MET A 19 9.24 -2.09 6.90
C MET A 19 10.75 -2.27 7.14
N LYS A 20 11.49 -1.16 7.29
CA LYS A 20 12.93 -1.20 7.58
C LYS A 20 13.24 -1.82 8.94
N GLN A 21 12.35 -1.67 9.92
CA GLN A 21 12.49 -2.33 11.24
C GLN A 21 12.43 -3.86 11.11
N TYR A 22 11.75 -4.37 10.08
CA TYR A 22 11.67 -5.80 9.74
C TYR A 22 12.71 -6.24 8.70
N GLY A 23 13.74 -5.41 8.44
CA GLY A 23 14.82 -5.75 7.50
C GLY A 23 14.46 -5.62 6.02
N TYR A 24 13.29 -5.07 5.68
CA TYR A 24 12.89 -4.83 4.30
C TYR A 24 13.00 -3.34 3.92
N ASN A 25 13.84 -3.03 2.93
CA ASN A 25 14.02 -1.66 2.44
C ASN A 25 13.47 -1.49 1.01
N PRO A 26 12.24 -0.99 0.83
CA PRO A 26 11.59 -0.88 -0.47
C PRO A 26 12.04 0.37 -1.25
N THR A 27 13.27 0.37 -1.76
CA THR A 27 13.89 1.54 -2.42
C THR A 27 13.11 2.00 -3.66
N ILE A 28 12.65 1.07 -4.50
CA ILE A 28 11.84 1.38 -5.69
C ILE A 28 10.51 2.03 -5.30
N TYR A 29 9.84 1.52 -4.27
CA TYR A 29 8.58 2.09 -3.79
C TYR A 29 8.77 3.50 -3.22
N THR A 30 9.81 3.68 -2.41
CA THR A 30 10.19 5.00 -1.85
C THR A 30 10.45 6.00 -2.96
N ARG A 31 11.16 5.58 -4.01
CA ARG A 31 11.41 6.39 -5.20
C ARG A 31 10.12 6.72 -5.95
N MET A 32 9.22 5.75 -6.14
CA MET A 32 7.91 5.97 -6.77
C MET A 32 7.09 7.02 -6.04
N ILE A 33 7.06 6.98 -4.70
CA ILE A 33 6.36 7.97 -3.86
C ILE A 33 6.96 9.37 -4.07
N SER A 34 8.30 9.47 -4.05
CA SER A 34 9.00 10.75 -4.24
C SER A 34 8.78 11.35 -5.63
N GLU A 35 8.86 10.54 -6.69
CA GLU A 35 8.78 11.02 -8.08
C GLU A 35 7.35 11.23 -8.58
N ASN A 36 6.39 10.39 -8.16
CA ASN A 36 5.02 10.40 -8.71
C ASN A 36 3.96 10.87 -7.72
N GLY A 37 4.31 10.99 -6.43
CA GLY A 37 3.36 11.15 -5.33
C GLY A 37 2.78 9.81 -4.86
N ALA A 38 2.44 9.76 -3.58
CA ALA A 38 1.94 8.56 -2.89
C ALA A 38 0.70 7.93 -3.56
N VAL A 39 -0.30 8.74 -3.89
CA VAL A 39 -1.54 8.24 -4.51
C VAL A 39 -1.25 7.59 -5.86
N ASN A 40 -0.52 8.26 -6.75
CA ASN A 40 -0.18 7.70 -8.06
C ASN A 40 0.71 6.46 -7.95
N ALA A 41 1.64 6.44 -6.99
CA ALA A 41 2.45 5.25 -6.71
C ALA A 41 1.57 4.06 -6.29
N ALA A 42 0.62 4.27 -5.37
CA ALA A 42 -0.31 3.24 -4.95
C ALA A 42 -1.20 2.77 -6.12
N LYS A 43 -1.79 3.69 -6.90
CA LYS A 43 -2.62 3.37 -8.08
C LYS A 43 -1.88 2.43 -9.06
N LYS A 44 -0.62 2.74 -9.37
CA LYS A 44 0.22 1.91 -10.24
C LYS A 44 0.45 0.50 -9.69
N LEU A 45 0.62 0.35 -8.38
CA LEU A 45 0.84 -0.95 -7.74
C LEU A 45 -0.44 -1.77 -7.68
N VAL A 46 -1.54 -1.15 -7.25
CA VAL A 46 -2.80 -1.86 -7.04
C VAL A 46 -3.42 -2.29 -8.34
N LEU A 47 -3.30 -1.53 -9.44
CA LEU A 47 -3.85 -1.92 -10.75
C LEU A 47 -3.04 -3.00 -11.48
N LYS A 48 -1.78 -3.24 -11.10
CA LYS A 48 -0.96 -4.25 -11.77
C LYS A 48 -1.46 -5.65 -11.41
N ASP A 49 -1.79 -6.48 -12.40
CA ASP A 49 -2.27 -7.86 -12.15
C ASP A 49 -1.22 -8.73 -11.47
N VAL A 50 0.04 -8.56 -11.87
CA VAL A 50 1.18 -9.27 -11.27
C VAL A 50 1.52 -8.66 -9.92
N GLN A 51 1.58 -9.51 -8.88
CA GLN A 51 2.05 -9.12 -7.55
C GLN A 51 3.43 -8.47 -7.66
N SER A 52 3.62 -7.33 -6.98
CA SER A 52 4.93 -6.71 -6.94
C SER A 52 5.89 -7.55 -6.10
N SER A 53 7.19 -7.51 -6.42
CA SER A 53 8.20 -8.17 -5.59
C SER A 53 8.17 -7.68 -4.14
N GLY A 54 7.84 -6.39 -3.93
CA GLY A 54 7.66 -5.85 -2.59
C GLY A 54 6.46 -6.43 -1.86
N PHE A 55 5.33 -6.63 -2.55
CA PHE A 55 4.16 -7.29 -1.98
C PHE A 55 4.48 -8.73 -1.55
N ALA A 56 5.17 -9.49 -2.41
CA ALA A 56 5.65 -10.83 -2.07
C ALA A 56 6.56 -10.84 -0.84
N THR A 57 7.47 -9.86 -0.71
CA THR A 57 8.28 -9.71 0.50
C THR A 57 7.45 -9.47 1.74
N LEU A 58 6.44 -8.59 1.68
CA LEU A 58 5.53 -8.32 2.80
C LEU A 58 4.74 -9.55 3.25
N ILE A 59 4.37 -10.44 2.32
CA ILE A 59 3.79 -11.74 2.65
C ILE A 59 4.79 -12.58 3.46
N MET A 60 6.04 -12.70 2.97
CA MET A 60 7.07 -13.53 3.62
C MET A 60 7.39 -13.08 5.05
N ILE A 61 7.40 -11.77 5.30
CA ILE A 61 7.66 -11.21 6.64
C ILE A 61 6.37 -11.02 7.47
N ASN A 62 5.21 -11.44 6.96
CA ASN A 62 3.90 -11.30 7.61
C ASN A 62 3.55 -9.86 8.01
N LYS A 63 3.83 -8.90 7.11
CA LYS A 63 3.62 -7.45 7.30
C LYS A 63 2.78 -6.82 6.20
N LEU A 64 1.77 -7.53 5.73
CA LEU A 64 0.86 -7.07 4.67
C LEU A 64 0.08 -5.80 5.06
N GLU A 65 -0.08 -5.52 6.35
CA GLU A 65 -0.68 -4.28 6.84
C GLU A 65 0.08 -3.02 6.41
N LEU A 66 1.38 -3.14 6.09
CA LEU A 66 2.22 -2.04 5.62
C LEU A 66 2.12 -1.80 4.11
N SER A 67 1.45 -2.70 3.38
CA SER A 67 1.33 -2.62 1.92
C SER A 67 0.53 -1.41 1.45
N ALA A 68 0.74 -1.02 0.18
CA ALA A 68 -0.09 0.00 -0.45
C ALA A 68 -1.56 -0.44 -0.51
N GLU A 69 -1.80 -1.72 -0.81
CA GLU A 69 -3.12 -2.35 -0.89
C GLU A 69 -3.89 -2.20 0.44
N ALA A 70 -3.21 -2.43 1.57
CA ALA A 70 -3.79 -2.25 2.90
C ALA A 70 -4.19 -0.80 3.17
N SER A 71 -3.33 0.17 2.84
CA SER A 71 -3.66 1.59 2.97
C SER A 71 -4.81 2.02 2.04
N VAL A 72 -4.87 1.53 0.80
CA VAL A 72 -5.90 1.90 -0.18
C VAL A 72 -7.32 1.53 0.28
N ILE A 73 -7.48 0.44 1.01
CA ILE A 73 -8.81 -0.05 1.40
C ILE A 73 -9.34 0.58 2.70
N LYS A 74 -8.51 1.37 3.41
CA LYS A 74 -8.94 2.11 4.61
C LYS A 74 -10.02 3.13 4.27
N ASP A 75 -11.08 3.16 5.07
CA ASP A 75 -12.27 3.99 4.79
C ASP A 75 -11.94 5.46 4.54
N LYS A 76 -11.03 6.04 5.34
CA LYS A 76 -10.59 7.43 5.20
C LYS A 76 -9.99 7.77 3.84
N TYR A 77 -9.38 6.80 3.14
CA TYR A 77 -8.70 7.04 1.87
C TYR A 77 -9.48 6.59 0.64
N LYS A 78 -10.62 5.92 0.80
CA LYS A 78 -11.42 5.42 -0.33
C LYS A 78 -11.74 6.51 -1.36
N VAL A 79 -11.96 7.75 -0.93
CA VAL A 79 -12.24 8.88 -1.81
C VAL A 79 -11.08 9.27 -2.75
N LEU A 80 -9.86 8.80 -2.50
CA LEU A 80 -8.68 9.03 -3.36
C LEU A 80 -8.59 8.00 -4.51
N PHE A 81 -9.36 6.92 -4.42
CA PHE A 81 -9.26 5.75 -5.29
C PHE A 81 -10.61 5.43 -5.94
N THR A 82 -10.55 4.76 -7.08
CA THR A 82 -11.73 4.21 -7.75
C THR A 82 -12.15 2.90 -7.10
N ASP A 83 -13.41 2.50 -7.32
CA ASP A 83 -13.89 1.20 -6.87
C ASP A 83 -13.04 0.05 -7.42
N ALA A 84 -12.59 0.13 -8.68
CA ALA A 84 -11.73 -0.88 -9.28
C ALA A 84 -10.40 -1.03 -8.52
N GLU A 85 -9.76 0.07 -8.14
CA GLU A 85 -8.51 0.08 -7.37
C GLU A 85 -8.70 -0.52 -5.97
N ILE A 86 -9.81 -0.18 -5.31
CA ILE A 86 -10.16 -0.70 -3.98
C ILE A 86 -10.45 -2.21 -4.06
N GLN A 87 -11.26 -2.64 -5.03
CA GLN A 87 -11.62 -4.05 -5.18
C GLN A 87 -10.39 -4.90 -5.55
N ASN A 88 -9.49 -4.39 -6.40
CA ASN A 88 -8.28 -5.13 -6.73
C ASN A 88 -7.35 -5.28 -5.51
N SER A 89 -7.24 -4.22 -4.69
CA SER A 89 -6.49 -4.26 -3.44
C SER A 89 -7.06 -5.29 -2.47
N LYS A 90 -8.39 -5.31 -2.29
CA LYS A 90 -9.09 -6.32 -1.47
C LYS A 90 -8.84 -7.73 -1.99
N ARG A 91 -8.92 -7.94 -3.30
CA ARG A 91 -8.68 -9.25 -3.93
C ARG A 91 -7.26 -9.73 -3.64
N LYS A 92 -6.24 -8.91 -3.89
CA LYS A 92 -4.83 -9.25 -3.62
C LYS A 92 -4.57 -9.59 -2.15
N LEU A 93 -5.12 -8.80 -1.23
CA LEU A 93 -5.01 -9.05 0.21
C LEU A 93 -5.68 -10.38 0.59
N LYS A 94 -6.87 -10.67 0.04
CA LYS A 94 -7.58 -11.93 0.28
C LYS A 94 -6.81 -13.13 -0.27
N GLU A 95 -6.26 -13.04 -1.48
CA GLU A 95 -5.43 -14.08 -2.10
C GLU A 95 -4.15 -14.35 -1.28
N ALA A 96 -3.65 -13.34 -0.57
CA ALA A 96 -2.53 -13.46 0.35
C ALA A 96 -2.93 -13.89 1.78
N ASN A 97 -4.18 -14.32 2.00
CA ASN A 97 -4.73 -14.71 3.30
C ASN A 97 -4.64 -13.61 4.38
N PHE A 98 -4.74 -12.33 3.99
CA PHE A 98 -4.73 -11.22 4.93
C PHE A 98 -6.04 -11.15 5.73
N CYS A 99 -5.92 -10.92 7.03
CA CYS A 99 -7.07 -10.69 7.91
C CYS A 99 -7.40 -9.19 8.00
N PHE A 100 -8.57 -8.79 7.50
CA PHE A 100 -9.00 -7.39 7.44
C PHE A 100 -9.27 -6.76 8.82
N ASP A 101 -9.44 -7.56 9.87
CA ASP A 101 -9.64 -7.09 11.25
C ASP A 101 -8.43 -6.30 11.79
N LYS A 102 -7.29 -6.34 11.09
CA LYS A 102 -6.06 -5.60 11.43
C LYS A 102 -6.04 -4.16 10.92
N LEU A 103 -7.08 -3.68 10.24
CA LEU A 103 -7.13 -2.35 9.60
C LEU A 103 -7.97 -1.31 10.33
N THR A 104 -8.55 -1.67 11.48
CA THR A 104 -9.17 -0.73 12.44
C THR A 104 -8.16 0.27 12.97
#